data_AF-A0A914YEC7-F1
#
_entry.id   AF-A0A914YEC7-F1
#
_cell.length_a   1.000
_cell.length_b   1.000
_cell.length_c   1.000
_cell.angle_alpha   90.00
_cell.angle_beta   90.00
_cell.angle_gamma   90.00
#
_symmetry.space_group_name_H-M   'P 1'
#
loop_
_entity.id
_entity.type
_entity.pdbx_description
1 polymer ?
#
loop_
_entity_poly.entity_id
_entity_poly.type
_entity_poly.pdbx_seq_one_letter_code
_entity_poly.pdbx_strand_id
1 'polypeptide(L)'
;MFFNIKWEELFPFAEGLSENDKKRLQAVWELFHSELIFLIKQLLVLRDVYKEPLKKCQVEGCLLTIEPELMFGNLEQLCRISRKFCQSFIQLVEDVQKSGGRYDTTEMVVELFERV
;
A
#
# COMPACT_ATOMS: atom_id res chain seq x y z
N MET A 1 9.38 7.71 -2.45
CA MET A 1 8.17 8.53 -2.20
C MET A 1 7.20 8.25 -3.35
N PHE A 2 6.32 7.27 -3.19
CA PHE A 2 5.48 6.67 -4.25
C PHE A 2 4.17 7.46 -4.50
N PHE A 3 4.24 8.79 -4.60
CA PHE A 3 3.01 9.60 -4.57
C PHE A 3 2.19 9.59 -5.86
N ASN A 4 2.70 9.01 -6.95
CA ASN A 4 2.02 9.05 -8.24
C ASN A 4 2.49 7.90 -9.13
N ILE A 5 2.21 6.65 -8.72
CA ILE A 5 2.46 5.51 -9.59
C ILE A 5 1.33 5.45 -10.62
N LYS A 6 1.68 5.67 -11.89
CA LYS A 6 0.70 5.62 -12.98
C LYS A 6 0.51 4.21 -13.50
N TRP A 7 -0.68 3.95 -14.02
CA TRP A 7 -1.05 2.69 -14.65
C TRP A 7 -0.06 2.29 -15.76
N GLU A 8 0.26 3.25 -16.62
CA GLU A 8 1.11 3.06 -17.81
C GLU A 8 2.56 2.73 -17.44
N GLU A 9 3.02 3.18 -16.27
CA GLU A 9 4.36 2.90 -15.78
C GLU A 9 4.48 1.46 -15.23
N LEU A 10 3.40 0.93 -14.64
CA LEU A 10 3.40 -0.42 -14.07
C LEU A 10 3.09 -1.50 -15.10
N PHE A 11 2.19 -1.21 -16.05
CA PHE A 11 1.68 -2.19 -16.99
C PHE A 11 1.87 -1.74 -18.45
N PRO A 12 3.10 -1.47 -18.91
CA PRO A 12 3.34 -1.09 -20.31
C PRO A 12 2.96 -2.19 -21.31
N PHE A 13 2.84 -3.44 -20.85
CA PHE A 13 2.43 -4.60 -21.63
C PHE A 13 0.90 -4.77 -21.74
N ALA A 14 0.10 -3.94 -21.07
CA ALA A 14 -1.35 -4.11 -21.01
C ALA A 14 -2.06 -3.95 -22.37
N GLU A 15 -1.43 -3.28 -23.36
CA GLU A 15 -2.03 -3.09 -24.69
C GLU A 15 -2.31 -4.41 -25.42
N GLY A 16 -1.50 -5.45 -25.18
CA GLY A 16 -1.63 -6.77 -25.82
C GLY A 16 -2.64 -7.72 -25.16
N LEU A 17 -3.28 -7.32 -24.05
CA LEU A 17 -4.17 -8.18 -23.28
C LEU A 17 -5.63 -8.12 -23.77
N SER A 18 -6.40 -9.16 -23.44
CA SER A 18 -7.85 -9.14 -23.65
C SER A 18 -8.52 -8.06 -22.78
N GLU A 19 -9.67 -7.56 -23.20
CA GLU A 19 -10.42 -6.55 -22.42
C GLU A 19 -10.81 -7.04 -21.01
N ASN A 20 -11.03 -8.33 -20.83
CA ASN A 20 -11.32 -8.90 -19.51
C ASN A 20 -10.07 -8.92 -18.62
N ASP A 21 -8.90 -9.23 -19.17
CA ASP A 21 -7.64 -9.24 -18.43
C ASP A 21 -7.20 -7.82 -18.06
N LYS A 22 -7.41 -6.85 -18.96
CA LYS A 22 -7.22 -5.42 -18.66
C LYS A 22 -8.08 -4.98 -17.48
N LYS A 23 -9.38 -5.32 -17.49
CA LYS A 23 -10.29 -4.98 -16.38
C LYS A 23 -9.87 -5.59 -15.05
N ARG A 24 -9.38 -6.84 -15.06
CA ARG A 24 -8.87 -7.51 -13.85
C ARG A 24 -7.62 -6.81 -13.31
N LEU A 25 -6.65 -6.54 -14.18
CA LEU A 25 -5.44 -5.79 -13.78
C LEU A 25 -5.78 -4.39 -13.28
N GLN A 26 -6.75 -3.71 -13.91
CA GLN A 26 -7.22 -2.40 -13.50
C GLN A 26 -7.77 -2.44 -12.07
N ALA A 27 -8.63 -3.41 -11.75
CA ALA A 27 -9.17 -3.57 -10.40
C ALA A 27 -8.06 -3.84 -9.35
N VAL A 28 -7.06 -4.65 -9.72
CA VAL A 28 -5.90 -4.96 -8.88
C VAL A 28 -5.04 -3.71 -8.64
N TRP A 29 -4.81 -2.91 -9.69
CA TRP A 29 -4.12 -1.63 -9.58
C TRP A 29 -4.89 -0.61 -8.73
N GLU A 30 -6.21 -0.50 -8.91
CA GLU A 30 -7.06 0.40 -8.12
C GLU A 30 -7.02 0.05 -6.63
N LEU A 31 -7.07 -1.25 -6.31
CA LEU A 31 -6.90 -1.74 -4.94
C LEU A 31 -5.56 -1.29 -4.35
N PHE A 32 -4.45 -1.55 -5.05
CA PHE A 32 -3.13 -1.12 -4.61
C PHE A 32 -3.01 0.40 -4.46
N HIS A 33 -3.53 1.15 -5.44
CA HIS A 33 -3.47 2.60 -5.42
C HIS A 33 -4.24 3.16 -4.22
N SER A 34 -5.43 2.63 -3.93
CA SER A 34 -6.21 3.02 -2.76
C SER A 34 -5.49 2.70 -1.45
N GLU A 35 -4.89 1.51 -1.33
CA GLU A 35 -4.14 1.10 -0.13
C GLU A 35 -2.88 1.94 0.08
N LEU A 36 -2.18 2.28 -1.01
CA LEU A 36 -1.01 3.14 -0.99
C LEU A 36 -1.38 4.57 -0.56
N ILE A 37 -2.48 5.11 -1.06
CA ILE A 37 -3.01 6.40 -0.62
C ILE A 37 -3.38 6.34 0.86
N PHE A 38 -4.09 5.31 1.30
CA PHE A 38 -4.47 5.14 2.70
C PHE A 38 -3.25 5.10 3.62
N LEU A 39 -2.24 4.30 3.26
CA LEU A 39 -0.98 4.23 3.99
C LEU A 39 -0.30 5.60 4.08
N ILE A 40 -0.07 6.25 2.94
CA ILE A 40 0.76 7.47 2.92
C ILE A 40 0.01 8.69 3.44
N LYS A 41 -1.24 8.90 3.02
CA LYS A 41 -2.01 10.11 3.35
C LYS A 41 -2.70 10.03 4.71
N GLN A 42 -3.00 8.84 5.21
CA GLN A 42 -3.69 8.69 6.49
C GLN A 42 -2.79 8.06 7.55
N LEU A 43 -2.33 6.82 7.36
CA LEU A 43 -1.63 6.10 8.42
C LEU A 43 -0.28 6.74 8.79
N LEU A 44 0.55 7.05 7.80
CA LEU A 44 1.84 7.68 8.05
C LEU A 44 1.69 9.11 8.57
N VAL A 45 0.65 9.83 8.15
CA VAL A 45 0.36 11.16 8.71
C VAL A 45 -0.02 11.04 10.19
N LEU A 46 -0.93 10.13 10.54
CA LEU A 46 -1.29 9.85 11.94
C LEU A 46 -0.06 9.45 12.77
N ARG A 47 0.85 8.67 12.21
CA ARG A 47 2.05 8.19 12.90
C ARG A 47 3.10 9.29 13.05
N ASP A 48 3.55 9.87 11.95
CA ASP A 48 4.74 10.73 11.87
C ASP A 48 4.45 12.20 12.18
N VAL A 49 3.22 12.66 11.92
CA VAL A 49 2.83 14.07 12.10
C VAL A 49 2.08 14.28 13.41
N TYR A 50 1.40 13.26 13.92
CA TYR A 50 0.63 13.36 15.17
C TYR A 50 1.21 12.52 16.31
N LYS A 51 1.28 11.19 16.17
CA LYS A 51 1.68 10.29 17.27
C LYS A 51 3.13 10.51 17.73
N GLU A 52 4.07 10.56 16.79
CA GLU A 52 5.49 10.77 17.12
C GLU A 52 5.76 12.16 17.72
N PRO A 53 5.25 13.27 17.14
CA PRO A 53 5.36 14.58 17.77
C PRO A 53 4.67 14.68 19.13
N LEU A 54 3.50 14.06 19.32
CA LEU A 54 2.85 13.99 20.63
C LEU A 54 3.76 13.34 21.66
N LYS A 55 4.34 12.17 21.34
CA LYS A 55 5.30 11.49 22.23
C LYS A 55 6.49 12.38 22.56
N LYS A 56 6.99 13.15 21.59
CA LYS A 56 8.09 14.10 21.82
C LYS A 56 7.69 15.22 22.79
N CYS A 57 6.49 15.80 22.63
CA CYS A 57 5.95 16.78 23.57
C CYS A 57 5.80 16.20 24.98
N GLN A 58 5.45 14.92 25.10
CA GLN A 58 5.37 14.23 26.40
C GLN A 58 6.72 14.06 27.07
N VAL A 59 7.79 13.80 26.32
CA VAL A 59 9.16 13.80 26.85
C VAL A 59 9.56 15.17 27.40
N GLU A 60 9.06 16.25 26.79
CA GLU A 60 9.26 17.63 27.25
C GLU A 60 8.32 18.05 28.41
N GLY A 61 7.47 17.13 28.90
CA GLY A 61 6.56 17.37 30.03
C GLY A 61 5.20 17.98 29.63
N CYS A 62 4.90 18.10 28.34
CA CYS A 62 3.62 18.59 27.84
C CYS A 62 2.63 17.43 27.59
N LEU A 63 1.32 17.66 27.68
CA LEU A 63 0.28 16.72 27.23
C LEU A 63 0.36 15.31 27.88
N LEU A 64 0.84 15.22 29.13
CA LEU A 64 1.06 13.96 29.85
C LEU A 64 -0.22 13.17 30.17
N THR A 65 -1.38 13.82 30.12
CA THR A 65 -2.68 13.19 30.39
C THR A 65 -3.24 12.42 29.19
N ILE A 66 -2.63 12.55 28.02
CA ILE A 66 -3.10 11.90 26.79
C ILE A 66 -2.43 10.53 26.68
N GLU A 67 -3.22 9.47 26.54
CA GLU A 67 -2.72 8.12 26.28
C GLU A 67 -2.63 7.86 24.76
N PRO A 68 -1.43 7.79 24.15
CA PRO A 68 -1.29 7.65 22.70
C PRO A 68 -1.84 6.31 22.18
N GLU A 69 -1.80 5.26 22.99
CA GLU A 69 -2.33 3.94 22.62
C GLU A 69 -3.87 3.95 22.50
N LEU A 70 -4.56 4.70 23.34
CA LEU A 70 -6.02 4.86 23.24
C LEU A 70 -6.41 5.77 22.07
N MET A 71 -5.62 6.83 21.82
CA MET A 71 -5.91 7.78 20.73
C MET A 71 -5.64 7.22 19.33
N PHE A 72 -4.55 6.45 19.18
CA PHE A 72 -4.13 5.94 17.87
C PHE A 72 -4.38 4.44 17.69
N GLY A 73 -4.79 3.72 18.74
CA GLY A 73 -5.10 2.29 18.69
C GLY A 73 -3.95 1.46 18.12
N ASN A 74 -4.28 0.55 17.20
CA ASN A 74 -3.36 -0.37 16.55
C ASN A 74 -2.61 0.24 15.34
N LEU A 75 -2.42 1.57 15.30
CA LEU A 75 -1.82 2.29 14.17
C LEU A 75 -0.50 1.70 13.65
N GLU A 76 0.38 1.24 14.54
CA GLU A 76 1.65 0.63 14.13
C GLU A 76 1.46 -0.69 13.38
N GLN A 77 0.50 -1.51 13.83
CA GLN A 77 0.15 -2.74 13.15
C GLN A 77 -0.51 -2.47 11.80
N LEU A 78 -1.40 -1.47 11.72
CA LEU A 78 -2.00 -1.05 10.45
C LEU A 78 -0.94 -0.56 9.46
N CYS A 79 -0.02 0.32 9.89
CA CYS A 79 1.09 0.78 9.05
C CYS A 79 1.93 -0.40 8.52
N ARG A 80 2.18 -1.41 9.38
CA ARG A 80 2.96 -2.59 9.00
C ARG A 80 2.24 -3.44 7.96
N ILE A 81 0.96 -3.73 8.17
CA ILE A 81 0.17 -4.57 7.26
C ILE A 81 0.01 -3.88 5.90
N SER A 82 -0.44 -2.61 5.88
CA SER A 82 -0.60 -1.86 4.63
C SER A 82 0.71 -1.71 3.86
N ARG A 83 1.84 -1.52 4.57
CA ARG A 83 3.16 -1.48 3.94
C ARG A 83 3.55 -2.83 3.33
N LYS A 84 3.32 -3.93 4.06
CA LYS A 84 3.59 -5.29 3.57
C LYS A 84 2.76 -5.56 2.32
N PHE A 85 1.48 -5.22 2.32
CA PHE A 85 0.62 -5.33 1.14
C PHE A 85 1.20 -4.59 -0.06
N CYS A 86 1.56 -3.31 0.11
CA CYS A 86 2.14 -2.52 -0.97
C CYS A 86 3.47 -3.09 -1.49
N GLN A 87 4.30 -3.64 -0.60
CA GLN A 87 5.57 -4.28 -0.99
C GLN A 87 5.34 -5.59 -1.77
N SER A 88 4.43 -6.44 -1.29
CA SER A 88 4.05 -7.68 -1.98
C SER A 88 3.50 -7.39 -3.37
N PHE A 89 2.71 -6.33 -3.53
CA PHE A 89 2.20 -5.89 -4.83
C PHE A 89 3.33 -5.47 -5.78
N ILE A 90 4.27 -4.63 -5.33
CA ILE A 90 5.39 -4.19 -6.17
C ILE A 90 6.20 -5.39 -6.65
N GLN A 91 6.51 -6.34 -5.76
CA GLN A 91 7.22 -7.57 -6.11
C GLN A 91 6.46 -8.39 -7.16
N LEU A 92 5.14 -8.56 -6.99
CA LEU A 92 4.30 -9.27 -7.95
C LEU A 92 4.33 -8.60 -9.33
N VAL A 93 4.25 -7.27 -9.40
CA VAL A 93 4.33 -6.54 -10.68
C VAL A 93 5.69 -6.73 -11.33
N GLU A 94 6.78 -6.67 -10.57
CA GLU A 94 8.13 -6.94 -11.08
C GLU A 94 8.27 -8.37 -11.63
N ASP A 95 7.69 -9.36 -10.95
CA ASP A 95 7.70 -10.76 -11.39
C ASP A 95 6.94 -10.96 -12.71
N VAL A 96 5.80 -10.28 -12.85
CA VAL A 96 4.98 -10.30 -14.08
C VAL A 96 5.70 -9.61 -15.24
N GLN A 97 6.38 -8.49 -14.97
CA GLN A 97 7.20 -7.81 -15.96
C GLN A 97 8.35 -8.69 -16.46
N LYS A 98 9.05 -9.39 -15.56
CA LYS A 98 10.12 -10.36 -15.92
C LYS A 98 9.60 -11.52 -16.76
N SER A 99 8.36 -11.92 -16.53
CA SER A 99 7.69 -13.02 -17.26
C SER A 99 7.18 -12.62 -18.66
N GLY A 100 7.45 -11.39 -19.10
CA GLY A 100 7.09 -10.90 -20.44
C GLY A 100 5.58 -10.73 -20.65
N GLY A 101 4.82 -10.48 -19.59
CA GLY A 101 3.36 -10.27 -19.67
C GLY A 101 2.56 -11.55 -19.94
N ARG A 102 3.19 -12.73 -19.90
CA ARG A 102 2.54 -14.04 -20.08
C ARG A 102 2.11 -14.58 -18.71
N TYR A 103 1.20 -13.88 -18.04
CA TYR A 103 0.72 -14.22 -16.71
C TYR A 103 -0.80 -14.29 -16.69
N ASP A 104 -1.37 -15.29 -16.03
CA ASP A 104 -2.81 -15.30 -15.78
C ASP A 104 -3.14 -14.24 -14.71
N THR A 105 -3.93 -13.25 -15.11
CA THR A 105 -4.37 -12.18 -14.21
C THR A 105 -5.13 -12.71 -12.99
N THR A 106 -5.72 -13.91 -13.10
CA THR A 106 -6.37 -14.59 -11.98
C THR A 106 -5.34 -15.15 -10.98
N GLU A 107 -4.28 -15.80 -11.46
CA GLU A 107 -3.17 -16.26 -10.62
C GLU A 107 -2.48 -15.10 -9.89
N MET A 108 -2.32 -13.94 -10.57
CA MET A 108 -1.79 -12.73 -9.93
C MET A 108 -2.61 -12.31 -8.71
N VAL A 109 -3.94 -12.32 -8.83
CA VAL A 109 -4.83 -11.95 -7.73
C VAL A 109 -4.66 -12.93 -6.56
N VAL A 110 -4.64 -14.23 -6.85
CA VAL A 110 -4.48 -15.28 -5.83
C VAL A 110 -3.16 -15.10 -5.09
N GLU A 111 -2.05 -14.96 -5.83
CA GLU A 111 -0.72 -14.77 -5.22
C GLU A 111 -0.61 -13.49 -4.39
N LEU A 112 -1.26 -12.40 -4.82
CA LEU A 112 -1.28 -11.17 -4.05
C LEU A 112 -1.86 -11.41 -2.66
N PHE A 113 -3.00 -12.11 -2.58
CA PHE A 113 -3.69 -12.36 -1.31
C PHE A 113 -2.99 -13.43 -0.47
N GLU A 114 -2.27 -14.38 -1.06
CA GLU A 114 -1.46 -15.36 -0.32
C GLU A 114 -0.20 -14.73 0.32
N ARG A 115 0.34 -13.66 -0.26
CA ARG A 115 1.57 -12.99 0.24
C ARG A 115 1.31 -12.02 1.42
N VAL A 116 0.06 -11.65 1.68
CA VAL A 116 -0.34 -10.60 2.65
C VAL A 116 -0.60 -11.20 4.03
#